data_AF-A0A959AE69-F1
#
_entry.id   AF-A0A959AE69-F1
#
_cell.length_a   1.000
_cell.length_b   1.000
_cell.length_c   1.000
_cell.angle_alpha   90.00
_cell.angle_beta   90.00
_cell.angle_gamma   90.00
#
_symmetry.space_group_name_H-M   'P 1'
#
loop_
_entity.id
_entity.type
_entity.pdbx_description
1 polymer ?
#
loop_
_entity_poly.entity_id
_entity_poly.type
_entity_poly.pdbx_seq_one_letter_code
_entity_poly.pdbx_strand_id
1 'polypeptide(L)' 'MNRHSRRRFYFFWLAGLMVLFFNVAWSQQNQIDSLKQVLHAVQDEAQKAEVMMALSREYVGLDYEKAFEFGKKAVAS' A
#
# COMPACT_ATOMS: atom_id res chain seq x y z
N MET A 1 34.92 5.61 23.84
CA MET A 1 34.06 5.79 22.64
C MET A 1 33.54 7.23 22.56
N ASN A 2 34.11 8.05 21.69
CA ASN A 2 33.85 9.50 21.61
C ASN A 2 32.37 9.83 21.32
N ARG A 3 31.83 10.87 21.98
CA ARG A 3 30.43 11.33 21.82
C ARG A 3 30.05 11.57 20.35
N HIS A 4 30.99 12.02 19.52
CA HIS A 4 30.79 12.25 18.09
C HIS A 4 30.61 10.97 17.26
N SER A 5 31.28 9.88 17.63
CA SER A 5 31.17 8.60 16.92
C SER A 5 29.78 7.97 17.13
N ARG A 6 29.22 8.10 18.34
CA ARG A 6 27.86 7.63 18.66
C ARG A 6 26.78 8.40 17.89
N ARG A 7 26.87 9.73 17.79
CA ARG A 7 25.90 10.52 17.00
C ARG A 7 25.85 10.11 15.53
N ARG A 8 27.01 9.91 14.89
CA ARG A 8 27.06 9.50 13.47
C ARG A 8 26.44 8.12 13.25
N PHE A 9 26.70 7.17 14.15
CA PHE A 9 26.07 5.85 14.10
C PHE A 9 24.54 5.92 14.17
N TYR A 10 23.98 6.71 15.09
CA TYR A 10 22.52 6.88 15.17
C TYR A 10 21.93 7.54 13.92
N PHE A 11 22.62 8.51 13.30
CA PHE A 11 22.17 9.10 12.04
C PHE A 11 22.11 8.06 10.91
N PHE A 12 23.13 7.22 10.75
CA PHE A 12 23.11 6.17 9.73
C PHE A 12 22.05 5.10 9.99
N TRP A 13 21.85 4.73 11.26
CA TRP A 13 20.83 3.77 11.65
C TRP A 13 19.41 4.30 11.39
N LEU A 14 19.15 5.56 11.74
CA LEU A 14 17.85 6.21 11.52
C LEU A 14 17.55 6.43 10.02
N ALA A 15 18.57 6.81 9.24
CA ALA A 15 18.45 6.94 7.79
C ALA A 15 18.16 5.60 7.11
N GLY A 16 18.83 4.52 7.54
CA GLY A 16 18.57 3.17 7.05
C GLY A 16 17.14 2.70 7.33
N LEU A 17 16.62 2.99 8.54
CA LEU A 17 15.22 2.71 8.87
C LEU A 17 14.25 3.47 7.97
N MET A 18 14.48 4.76 7.73
CA MET A 18 13.60 5.53 6.85
C MET A 18 13.53 4.96 5.43
N VAL A 19 14.66 4.53 4.85
CA VAL A 19 14.69 3.91 3.51
C VAL A 19 13.80 2.66 3.43
N LEU A 20 13.77 1.84 4.49
CA LEU A 20 12.91 0.66 4.54
C LEU A 20 11.42 1.03 4.55
N PHE A 21 11.02 2.02 5.34
CA PHE A 21 9.61 2.46 5.39
C PHE A 21 9.16 3.12 4.08
N PHE A 22 10.02 3.91 3.42
CA PHE A 22 9.70 4.52 2.13
C PHE A 22 9.51 3.48 1.01
N ASN A 23 10.27 2.38 1.01
CA ASN A 23 10.11 1.30 0.02
C ASN A 23 8.77 0.58 0.16
N VAL A 24 8.33 0.32 1.39
CA VAL A 24 7.06 -0.38 1.66
C VAL A 24 5.87 0.46 1.17
N ALA A 25 5.84 1.74 1.51
CA ALA A 25 4.77 2.65 1.08
C ALA A 25 4.70 2.78 -0.46
N TRP A 26 5.88 2.88 -1.12
CA TRP A 26 5.95 2.95 -2.58
C TRP A 26 5.46 1.67 -3.26
N SER A 27 5.84 0.50 -2.74
CA SER A 27 5.38 -0.79 -3.27
C SER A 27 3.86 -0.94 -3.19
N GLN A 28 3.28 -0.55 -2.05
CA GLN A 28 1.84 -0.64 -1.84
C GLN A 28 1.07 0.30 -2.79
N GLN A 29 1.57 1.51 -3.02
CA GLN A 29 0.97 2.45 -3.97
C GLN A 29 0.98 1.89 -5.41
N ASN A 30 2.08 1.27 -5.85
CA ASN A 30 2.16 0.67 -7.19
C ASN A 30 1.17 -0.49 -7.35
N GLN A 31 0.95 -1.29 -6.30
CA GLN A 31 -0.05 -2.36 -6.31
C GLN A 31 -1.46 -1.81 -6.47
N ILE A 32 -1.80 -0.74 -5.73
CA ILE A 32 -3.09 -0.06 -5.85
C ILE A 32 -3.29 0.48 -7.28
N ASP A 33 -2.28 1.13 -7.84
CA ASP A 33 -2.39 1.72 -9.18
C ASP A 33 -2.53 0.64 -10.26
N SER A 34 -1.81 -0.47 -10.12
CA SER A 34 -1.97 -1.64 -10.99
C SER A 34 -3.39 -2.24 -10.89
N LEU A 35 -3.90 -2.45 -9.69
CA LEU A 35 -5.24 -3.00 -9.48
C LEU A 35 -6.34 -2.10 -10.04
N LYS A 36 -6.18 -0.76 -9.97
CA LYS A 36 -7.11 0.17 -10.62
C LYS A 36 -7.11 0.03 -12.13
N GLN A 37 -5.94 -0.13 -12.76
CA GLN A 37 -5.86 -0.34 -14.20
C GLN A 37 -6.55 -1.63 -14.61
N VAL A 38 -6.35 -2.72 -13.86
CA VAL A 38 -7.04 -3.99 -14.08
C VAL A 38 -8.56 -3.80 -13.94
N LEU A 39 -9.02 -3.09 -12.89
CA LEU A 39 -10.44 -2.83 -12.68
C LEU A 39 -11.09 -2.10 -13.87
N HIS A 40 -10.36 -1.18 -14.51
CA HIS A 40 -10.84 -0.48 -15.71
C HIS A 40 -10.85 -1.36 -16.96
N ALA A 41 -9.96 -2.34 -17.05
CA ALA A 41 -9.83 -3.23 -18.21
C ALA A 41 -10.81 -4.42 -18.16
N VAL A 42 -11.15 -4.89 -16.95
CA VAL A 42 -12.06 -6.02 -16.75
C VAL A 42 -13.49 -5.61 -17.10
N GLN A 43 -14.16 -6.42 -17.92
CA GLN A 43 -15.57 -6.23 -18.27
C GLN A 43 -16.50 -7.10 -17.42
N ASP A 44 -16.04 -8.31 -17.08
CA ASP A 44 -16.76 -9.32 -16.29
C ASP A 44 -17.01 -8.83 -14.85
N GLU A 45 -18.24 -8.99 -14.37
CA GLU A 45 -18.66 -8.53 -13.04
C GLU A 45 -18.04 -9.33 -11.89
N ALA A 46 -17.87 -10.64 -12.05
CA ALA A 46 -17.23 -11.48 -11.03
C ALA A 46 -15.75 -11.12 -10.88
N GLN A 47 -15.05 -10.90 -12.00
CA GLN A 47 -13.65 -10.46 -11.96
C GLN A 47 -13.51 -9.02 -11.42
N LYS A 48 -14.47 -8.12 -11.70
CA LYS A 48 -14.51 -6.79 -11.06
C LYS A 48 -14.64 -6.91 -9.55
N ALA A 49 -15.51 -7.79 -9.07
CA ALA A 49 -15.69 -8.04 -7.64
C ALA A 49 -14.38 -8.50 -6.98
N GLU A 50 -13.66 -9.45 -7.60
CA GLU A 50 -12.37 -9.93 -7.12
C GLU A 50 -11.32 -8.81 -7.04
N VAL A 51 -11.22 -7.99 -8.09
CA VAL A 51 -10.28 -6.86 -8.13
C VAL A 51 -10.65 -5.80 -7.10
N MET A 52 -11.94 -5.54 -6.88
CA MET A 52 -12.40 -4.63 -5.82
C MET A 52 -12.10 -5.18 -4.42
N MET A 53 -12.20 -6.50 -4.19
CA MET A 53 -11.75 -7.11 -2.92
C MET A 53 -10.23 -7.00 -2.73
N ALA A 54 -9.45 -7.11 -3.81
CA ALA A 54 -8.01 -6.90 -3.76
C ALA A 54 -7.67 -5.44 -3.40
N LEU A 55 -8.32 -4.47 -4.05
CA LEU A 55 -8.17 -3.05 -3.72
C LEU A 55 -8.57 -2.75 -2.27
N SER A 56 -9.66 -3.35 -1.79
CA SER A 56 -10.10 -3.22 -0.40
C SER A 56 -8.98 -3.61 0.57
N ARG A 57 -8.33 -4.77 0.35
CA ARG A 57 -7.21 -5.26 1.17
C ARG A 57 -6.01 -4.33 1.15
N GLU A 58 -5.63 -3.82 -0.02
CA GLU A 58 -4.48 -2.90 -0.13
C GLU A 58 -4.75 -1.56 0.58
N TYR A 59 -6.00 -1.09 0.58
CA TYR A 59 -6.37 0.15 1.26
C TYR A 59 -6.48 0.03 2.79
N VAL A 60 -6.60 -1.17 3.38
CA VAL A 60 -6.74 -1.33 4.85
C VAL A 60 -5.62 -0.63 5.63
N GLY A 61 -4.38 -0.70 5.13
CA GLY A 61 -3.23 -0.09 5.79
C GLY A 61 -3.05 1.42 5.53
N LEU A 62 -3.84 2.00 4.63
CA LEU A 62 -3.63 3.37 4.11
C LEU A 62 -4.84 4.28 4.28
N ASP A 63 -6.04 3.78 3.96
CA ASP A 63 -7.29 4.53 3.92
C ASP A 63 -8.47 3.58 4.15
N TYR A 64 -8.91 3.47 5.40
CA TYR A 64 -9.98 2.57 5.81
C TYR A 64 -11.33 2.89 5.14
N GLU A 65 -11.60 4.15 4.80
CA GLU A 65 -12.84 4.53 4.13
C GLU A 65 -12.87 3.97 2.72
N LYS A 66 -11.78 4.14 1.97
CA LYS A 66 -11.64 3.53 0.64
C LYS A 66 -11.65 2.00 0.71
N ALA A 67 -10.99 1.42 1.71
CA ALA A 67 -11.01 -0.03 1.91
C ALA A 67 -12.45 -0.55 2.05
N PHE A 68 -13.26 0.13 2.87
CA PHE A 68 -14.66 -0.23 3.08
C PHE A 68 -15.52 0.01 1.84
N GLU A 69 -15.30 1.11 1.11
CA GLU A 69 -16.04 1.44 -0.11
C GLU A 69 -15.83 0.35 -1.19
N PHE A 70 -14.59 -0.03 -1.45
CA PHE A 70 -14.28 -1.08 -2.42
C PHE A 70 -14.78 -2.45 -1.96
N GLY A 71 -14.67 -2.76 -0.66
CA GLY A 71 -15.21 -4.01 -0.11
C GLY A 71 -16.72 -4.10 -0.27
N LYS A 72 -17.45 -3.00 -0.02
CA LYS A 72 -18.89 -2.94 -0.20
C LYS A 72 -19.28 -3.09 -1.68
N LYS A 73 -18.57 -2.44 -2.60
CA LYS A 73 -18.82 -2.57 -4.04
C LYS A 73 -18.55 -4.00 -4.54
N ALA A 74 -17.52 -4.65 -4.02
CA ALA A 74 -17.21 -6.04 -4.36
C ALA A 74 -18.33 -7.02 -3.96
N VAL A 75 -18.98 -6.82 -2.80
CA VAL A 75 -20.09 -7.66 -2.34
C VAL A 75 -21.39 -7.36 -3.09
N ALA A 76 -21.52 -6.16 -3.66
CA ALA A 76 -22.70 -5.72 -4.39
C ALA A 76 -22.63 -5.99 -5.91
N SER A 77 -21.48 -6.47 -6.40
CA SER A 77 -21.24 -6.90 -7.79
C SER A 77 -21.55 -8.39 -7.93
#